data_AF-T0KFR3-F1
#
_entry.id   AF-T0KFR3-F1
#
_cell.length_a   1.000
_cell.length_b   1.000
_cell.length_c   1.000
_cell.angle_alpha   90.00
_cell.angle_beta   90.00
_cell.angle_gamma   90.00
#
_symmetry.space_group_name_H-M   'P 1'
#
loop_
_entity.id
_entity.type
_entity.pdbx_description
1 polymer ?
#
loop_
_entity_poly.entity_id
_entity_poly.type
_entity_poly.pdbx_seq_one_letter_code
_entity_poly.pdbx_strand_id
1 'polypeptide(L)' 'MDDLNYLLKREQEELLRAQDCACPAERRTHRSLAKRYARRIRQHPLPYRSDRADGTASFNPHPFGGEGEHA' A
#
# COMPACT_ATOMS: atom_id res chain seq x y z
N MET A 1 15.34 4.66 -2.57
CA MET A 1 14.03 4.01 -2.74
C MET A 1 13.67 3.41 -1.40
N ASP A 2 12.57 3.81 -0.76
CA ASP A 2 12.19 3.24 0.54
C ASP A 2 11.69 1.80 0.35
N ASP A 3 12.08 0.90 1.23
CA ASP A 3 11.63 -0.49 1.21
C ASP A 3 10.10 -0.60 1.41
N LEU A 4 9.45 -1.48 0.64
CA LEU A 4 8.01 -1.69 0.71
C LEU A 4 7.57 -2.16 2.11
N ASN A 5 8.33 -3.06 2.75
CA ASN A 5 7.97 -3.55 4.08
C ASN A 5 8.03 -2.43 5.11
N TYR A 6 9.01 -1.53 4.99
CA TYR A 6 9.04 -0.31 5.79
C TYR A 6 7.77 0.54 5.57
N LEU A 7 7.37 0.79 4.32
CA LEU A 7 6.17 1.59 4.05
C LEU A 7 4.90 0.95 4.61
N LEU A 8 4.74 -0.37 4.46
CA LEU A 8 3.61 -1.14 5.00
C LEU A 8 3.59 -1.09 6.53
N LYS A 9 4.72 -1.35 7.16
CA LYS A 9 4.84 -1.31 8.63
C LYS A 9 4.46 0.07 9.17
N ARG A 10 4.96 1.14 8.54
CA ARG A 10 4.67 2.51 8.96
C ARG A 10 3.20 2.87 8.75
N GLU A 11 2.59 2.45 7.65
CA GLU A 11 1.14 2.63 7.44
C GLU A 11 0.33 1.97 8.56
N GLN A 12 0.64 0.71 8.89
CA GLN A 12 -0.03 -0.05 9.95
C GLN A 12 0.13 0.60 11.33
N GLU A 13 1.35 1.02 11.69
CA GLU A 13 1.61 1.73 12.95
C GLU A 13 0.76 3.00 13.08
N GLU A 14 0.68 3.82 12.03
CA GLU A 14 -0.10 5.06 12.04
C GLU A 14 -1.61 4.79 12.07
N LEU A 15 -2.09 3.71 11.44
CA LEU A 15 -3.49 3.28 11.55
C LEU A 15 -3.86 2.82 12.97
N LEU A 16 -2.98 2.07 13.64
CA LEU A 16 -3.20 1.65 15.02
C LEU A 16 -3.17 2.85 15.96
N ARG A 17 -2.19 3.73 15.82
CA ARG A 17 -2.13 4.98 16.60
C ARG A 17 -3.37 5.85 16.41
N ALA A 18 -3.91 5.94 15.19
CA ALA A 18 -5.15 6.65 14.94
C ALA A 18 -6.37 6.00 15.64
N GLN A 19 -6.40 4.67 15.74
CA GLN A 19 -7.49 3.93 16.40
C GLN A 19 -7.42 4.12 17.92
N ASP A 20 -6.23 4.03 18.50
CA ASP A 20 -6.03 4.08 19.96
C ASP A 20 -5.96 5.52 20.51
N CYS A 21 -5.77 6.52 19.65
CA CYS A 21 -5.67 7.91 20.08
C CYS A 21 -7.02 8.48 20.55
N ALA A 22 -7.07 8.95 21.79
CA ALA A 22 -8.24 9.64 22.36
C ALA A 22 -8.45 11.05 21.80
N CYS A 23 -7.36 11.75 21.44
CA CYS A 23 -7.40 13.13 20.97
C CYS A 23 -7.82 13.24 19.49
N PRO A 24 -8.89 13.98 19.15
CA PRO A 24 -9.34 14.11 17.75
C PRO A 24 -8.30 14.73 16.81
N ALA A 25 -7.51 15.70 17.31
CA ALA A 25 -6.49 16.38 16.51
C ALA A 25 -5.34 15.43 16.14
N GLU A 26 -4.83 14.70 17.12
CA GLU A 26 -3.75 13.72 16.93
C GLU A 26 -4.21 12.52 16.09
N ARG A 27 -5.45 12.04 16.30
CA ARG A 27 -6.09 11.05 15.43
C ARG A 27 -6.12 11.49 13.97
N ARG A 28 -6.44 12.76 13.69
CA ARG A 28 -6.43 13.31 12.33
C ARG A 28 -5.02 13.31 11.73
N THR A 29 -4.01 13.65 12.54
CA THR A 29 -2.60 13.61 12.12
C THR A 29 -2.17 12.20 11.73
N HIS A 30 -2.41 11.21 12.60
CA HIS A 30 -2.08 9.79 12.30
C HIS A 30 -2.80 9.28 11.05
N ARG A 31 -4.09 9.61 10.88
CA ARG A 31 -4.82 9.30 9.63
C ARG A 31 -4.21 9.93 8.39
N SER A 32 -3.72 11.17 8.50
CA SER A 32 -3.04 11.85 7.39
C SER A 32 -1.72 11.17 7.03
N LEU A 33 -0.95 10.77 8.04
CA LEU A 33 0.30 10.04 7.85
C LEU A 33 0.07 8.67 7.21
N ALA A 34 -0.92 7.90 7.70
CA ALA A 34 -1.32 6.63 7.09
C ALA A 34 -1.68 6.80 5.61
N LYS A 35 -2.50 7.81 5.26
CA LYS A 35 -2.84 8.12 3.85
C LYS A 35 -1.61 8.45 3.00
N ARG A 36 -0.60 9.13 3.57
CA ARG A 36 0.65 9.42 2.87
C ARG A 36 1.46 8.15 2.60
N TYR A 37 1.53 7.23 3.56
CA TYR A 37 2.17 5.93 3.35
C TYR A 37 1.41 5.10 2.32
N ALA A 38 0.07 5.03 2.39
CA ALA A 38 -0.78 4.38 1.41
C ALA A 38 -0.49 4.84 -0.03
N ARG A 39 -0.35 6.16 -0.22
CA ARG A 39 0.00 6.73 -1.54
C ARG A 39 1.37 6.25 -2.01
N ARG A 40 2.37 6.23 -1.13
CA ARG A 40 3.72 5.76 -1.46
C ARG A 40 3.74 4.26 -1.78
N ILE A 41 2.96 3.45 -1.06
CA ILE A 41 2.80 2.01 -1.35
C ILE A 41 2.23 1.80 -2.75
N ARG A 42 1.17 2.54 -3.12
CA ARG A 42 0.59 2.47 -4.47
C ARG A 42 1.56 2.86 -5.58
N GLN A 43 2.45 3.81 -5.29
CA GLN A 43 3.47 4.31 -6.21
C GLN A 43 4.76 3.50 -6.17
N HIS A 44 4.92 2.58 -5.21
CA HIS A 44 6.12 1.78 -5.09
C HIS A 44 6.19 0.85 -6.32
N PRO A 45 7.30 0.82 -7.06
CA PRO A 45 7.47 -0.11 -8.15
C PRO A 45 7.56 -1.51 -7.53
N LEU A 46 6.49 -2.27 -7.70
CA LEU A 46 6.40 -3.63 -7.21
C LEU A 46 6.99 -4.53 -8.30
N PRO A 47 8.02 -5.34 -8.00
CA PRO A 47 8.61 -6.27 -8.97
C PRO A 47 7.58 -7.23 -9.61
N TYR A 48 6.45 -7.38 -8.94
CA TYR A 48 5.34 -8.23 -9.34
C TYR A 48 4.20 -7.53 -10.08
N ARG A 49 4.23 -6.20 -10.18
CA ARG A 49 3.30 -5.40 -11.00
C ARG A 49 3.95 -4.85 -12.27
N SER A 50 5.26 -4.98 -12.41
CA SER A 50 5.96 -4.65 -13.65
C SER A 50 5.78 -5.79 -14.65
N ASP A 51 5.26 -5.46 -15.83
CA ASP A 51 5.23 -6.37 -16.96
C ASP A 51 6.66 -6.73 -17.35
N ARG A 52 6.92 -8.03 -17.50
CA ARG A 52 8.13 -8.49 -18.16
C ARG A 52 8.06 -8.15 -19.65
N ALA A 53 9.22 -8.12 -20.31
CA ALA A 53 9.32 -7.84 -21.75
C ALA A 53 8.53 -8.84 -22.64
N ASP A 54 8.10 -9.97 -22.08
CA ASP A 54 7.27 -11.00 -22.70
C ASP A 54 5.75 -10.82 -22.43
N GLY A 55 5.35 -9.74 -21.75
CA GLY A 55 3.95 -9.46 -21.39
C GLY A 55 3.44 -10.22 -20.15
N THR A 56 4.30 -10.96 -19.44
CA THR A 56 3.91 -11.68 -18.23
C THR A 56 4.14 -10.84 -16.97
N ALA A 57 3.18 -10.81 -16.05
CA ALA A 57 3.38 -10.26 -14.70
C ALA A 57 3.95 -11.35 -13.78
N SER A 58 4.92 -11.03 -12.92
CA SER A 58 5.52 -12.04 -12.02
C SER A 58 4.59 -12.50 -10.88
N PHE A 59 3.44 -11.83 -10.69
CA PHE A 59 2.34 -12.30 -9.86
C PHE A 59 1.02 -12.08 -10.58
N ASN A 60 0.50 -13.14 -11.21
CA ASN A 60 -0.91 -13.21 -11.58
C ASN A 60 -1.66 -13.92 -10.43
N PRO A 61 -2.51 -13.20 -9.67
CA PRO A 61 -3.24 -13.80 -8.57
C PRO A 61 -4.49 -14.59 -9.01
N HIS A 62 -4.81 -14.68 -10.30
CA HIS A 62 -5.94 -15.47 -10.79
C HIS A 62 -5.83 -16.94 -10.35
N PRO A 63 -6.92 -17.55 -9.82
CA PRO A 63 -8.30 -17.05 -9.73
C PRO A 63 -8.66 -16.29 -8.43
N PHE A 64 -7.70 -16.02 -7.55
CA PHE A 64 -7.93 -15.49 -6.20
C PHE A 64 -7.61 -13.99 -6.02
N GLY A 65 -7.14 -13.30 -7.06
CA GLY A 65 -7.02 -11.85 -7.09
C GLY A 65 -7.67 -11.27 -8.32
N GLY A 66 -8.30 -10.11 -8.14
CA GLY A 66 -9.12 -9.47 -9.14
C GLY A 66 -8.34 -9.17 -10.41
N GLU A 67 -8.55 -9.99 -11.43
CA GLU A 67 -8.35 -9.58 -12.81
C GLU A 67 -9.39 -8.49 -13.08
N GLY A 68 -8.94 -7.23 -13.01
CA GLY A 68 -9.66 -6.14 -13.64
C GLY A 68 -9.68 -6.43 -15.13
N GLU A 69 -10.86 -6.80 -15.62
CA GLU A 69 -11.26 -6.97 -17.01
C GLU A 69 -10.37 -6.15 -17.97
N HIS A 70 -9.55 -6.84 -18.75
CA HIS A 70 -9.02 -6.26 -19.98
C HIS A 70 -10.08 -6.45 -21.07
N ALA A 71 -10.83 -5.39 -21.32
CA ALA A 71 -11.58 -5.18 -22.56
C ALA A 71 -10.99 -3.94 -23.27
#